data_AF-X8JBA0-F1
#
_entry.id   AF-X8JBA0-F1
#
_cell.length_a   1.000
_cell.length_b   1.000
_cell.length_c   1.000
_cell.angle_alpha   90.00
_cell.angle_beta   90.00
_cell.angle_gamma   90.00
#
_symmetry.space_group_name_H-M   'P 1'
#
loop_
_entity.id
_entity.type
_entity.pdbx_description
1 polymer ?
#
loop_
_entity_poly.entity_id
_entity_poly.type
_entity_poly.pdbx_seq_one_letter_code
_entity_poly.pdbx_strand_id
1 'polypeptide(L)'
;MSYGVAVQVVYDPHNPEHQGRELYLDATGRYMVFGEWSEVAKKDSIIKADGAIRKMFWCCFADPNPPLHDLKLSIPLLAIADSDNTEDKLNWAWDKDGYLQKGFERICTVTADLSGLQGALIKQTSIKVYYQLHFSIALHLGGTEINACVEWTEKVGNPWARKARNSFR
;
A
#
# COMPACT_ATOMS: atom_id res chain seq x y z
N MET A 1 -10.31 13.10 9.04
CA MET A 1 -10.13 11.64 8.90
C MET A 1 -8.67 11.38 8.58
N SER A 2 -8.18 10.21 8.97
CA SER A 2 -6.88 9.69 8.56
C SER A 2 -7.08 8.71 7.41
N TYR A 3 -6.18 8.70 6.43
CA TYR A 3 -6.25 7.92 5.20
C TYR A 3 -5.03 7.02 5.04
N GLY A 4 -5.19 5.89 4.37
CA GLY A 4 -4.14 4.89 4.26
C GLY A 4 -4.63 3.59 3.64
N VAL A 5 -3.84 2.54 3.78
CA VAL A 5 -4.08 1.24 3.12
C VAL A 5 -3.80 0.09 4.07
N ALA A 6 -4.35 -1.09 3.78
CA ALA A 6 -3.83 -2.30 4.41
C ALA A 6 -2.54 -2.77 3.74
N VAL A 7 -1.64 -3.26 4.58
CA VAL A 7 -0.41 -3.89 4.16
C VAL A 7 -0.31 -5.31 4.71
N GLN A 8 0.68 -6.01 4.17
CA GLN A 8 1.15 -7.27 4.71
C GLN A 8 2.36 -7.03 5.61
N VAL A 9 2.43 -7.77 6.72
CA VAL A 9 3.59 -7.76 7.61
C VAL A 9 4.06 -9.16 7.91
N VAL A 10 5.33 -9.27 8.32
CA VAL A 10 5.94 -10.54 8.70
C VAL A 10 5.20 -11.10 9.90
N TYR A 11 4.83 -12.37 9.84
CA TYR A 11 4.23 -13.07 10.97
C TYR A 11 5.18 -13.11 12.17
N ASP A 12 4.67 -12.75 13.35
CA ASP A 12 5.37 -12.83 14.62
C ASP A 12 4.50 -13.68 15.56
N PRO A 13 4.95 -14.89 15.95
CA PRO A 13 4.16 -15.75 16.83
C PRO A 13 3.98 -15.19 18.23
N HIS A 14 4.80 -14.21 18.64
CA HIS A 14 4.68 -13.56 19.95
C HIS A 14 3.72 -12.37 19.93
N ASN A 15 3.26 -11.95 18.75
CA ASN A 15 2.26 -10.89 18.62
C ASN A 15 0.84 -11.50 18.65
N PRO A 16 0.03 -11.25 19.70
CA PRO A 16 -1.34 -11.78 19.80
C PRO A 16 -2.26 -11.35 18.65
N GLU A 17 -1.98 -10.20 18.02
CA GLU A 17 -2.73 -9.71 16.86
C GLU A 17 -2.49 -10.57 15.61
N HIS A 18 -1.34 -11.22 15.52
CA HIS A 18 -0.99 -12.10 14.39
C HIS A 18 -1.57 -13.51 14.59
N GLN A 19 -1.74 -13.93 15.84
CA GLN A 19 -2.23 -15.28 16.16
C GLN A 19 -3.67 -15.48 15.65
N GLY A 20 -3.88 -16.56 14.90
CA GLY A 20 -5.18 -16.91 14.32
C GLY A 20 -5.49 -16.23 12.98
N ARG A 21 -4.60 -15.37 12.46
CA ARG A 21 -4.71 -14.84 11.10
C ARG A 21 -4.22 -15.87 10.08
N GLU A 22 -4.78 -15.81 8.87
CA GLU A 22 -4.29 -16.61 7.75
C GLU A 22 -2.84 -16.24 7.42
N LEU A 23 -2.00 -17.28 7.28
CA LEU A 23 -0.59 -17.15 6.91
C LEU A 23 -0.40 -17.54 5.46
N TYR A 24 0.39 -16.76 4.74
CA TYR A 24 0.88 -17.14 3.42
C TYR A 24 2.37 -16.91 3.32
N LEU A 25 3.02 -17.70 2.47
CA LEU A 25 4.44 -17.57 2.18
C LEU A 25 4.61 -16.56 1.04
N ASP A 26 5.33 -15.47 1.28
CA ASP A 26 5.59 -14.47 0.24
C ASP A 26 6.85 -14.78 -0.59
N ALA A 27 7.12 -13.93 -1.59
CA ALA A 27 8.30 -14.07 -2.44
C ALA A 27 9.63 -13.94 -1.68
N THR A 28 9.65 -13.31 -0.50
CA THR A 28 10.85 -13.22 0.34
C THR A 28 11.17 -14.54 1.05
N GLY A 29 10.21 -15.49 1.04
CA GLY A 29 10.28 -16.77 1.74
C GLY A 29 9.85 -16.68 3.21
N ARG A 30 9.18 -15.60 3.61
CA ARG A 30 8.69 -15.42 4.98
C ARG A 30 7.19 -15.63 5.05
N TYR A 31 6.71 -16.10 6.20
CA TYR A 31 5.28 -16.11 6.48
C TYR A 31 4.81 -14.69 6.77
N MET A 32 3.75 -14.28 6.08
CA MET A 32 3.15 -12.96 6.18
C MET A 32 1.70 -13.08 6.65
N VAL A 33 1.21 -12.01 7.27
CA VAL A 33 -0.19 -11.80 7.63
C VAL A 33 -0.68 -10.52 6.95
N PHE A 34 -1.92 -10.51 6.50
CA PHE A 34 -2.53 -9.36 5.82
C PHE A 34 -3.48 -8.59 6.72
N GLY A 35 -3.53 -7.26 6.54
CA GLY A 35 -4.58 -6.42 7.09
C GLY A 35 -4.11 -5.32 8.03
N GLU A 36 -2.79 -5.18 8.24
CA GLU A 36 -2.25 -4.14 9.11
C GLU A 36 -2.51 -2.76 8.48
N TRP A 37 -2.93 -1.80 9.30
CA TRP A 37 -3.17 -0.44 8.86
C TRP A 37 -1.88 0.33 8.66
N SER A 38 -1.69 0.88 7.45
CA SER A 38 -0.60 1.78 7.14
C SER A 38 -1.13 3.16 6.77
N GLU A 39 -1.09 4.09 7.74
CA GLU A 39 -1.49 5.48 7.54
C GLU A 39 -0.60 6.16 6.47
N VAL A 40 -1.24 6.77 5.48
CA VAL A 40 -0.59 7.59 4.44
C VAL A 40 -0.72 9.06 4.77
N ALA A 41 -1.90 9.52 5.20
CA ALA A 41 -2.17 10.89 5.61
C ALA A 41 -2.95 10.92 6.92
N LYS A 42 -2.40 11.58 7.94
CA LYS A 42 -3.09 11.79 9.21
C LYS A 42 -4.20 12.84 9.07
N LYS A 43 -5.23 12.78 9.91
CA LYS A 43 -6.17 13.89 10.12
C LYS A 43 -5.41 15.21 10.30
N ASP A 44 -5.96 16.26 9.70
CA ASP A 44 -5.44 17.64 9.73
C ASP A 44 -4.06 17.82 9.10
N SER A 45 -3.59 16.84 8.32
CA SER A 45 -2.36 17.01 7.53
C SER A 45 -2.54 18.15 6.52
N ILE A 46 -1.67 19.16 6.63
CA ILE A 46 -1.70 20.33 5.74
C ILE A 46 -1.08 19.93 4.39
N ILE A 47 -1.92 19.87 3.35
CA ILE A 47 -1.47 19.73 1.97
C ILE A 47 -1.46 21.14 1.35
N LYS A 48 -0.32 21.55 0.79
CA LYS A 48 -0.23 22.78 0.00
C LYS A 48 -1.16 22.69 -1.22
N ALA A 49 -1.61 23.81 -1.77
CA ALA A 49 -2.66 23.87 -2.81
C ALA A 49 -2.37 23.07 -4.11
N ASP A 50 -1.14 22.58 -4.30
CA ASP A 50 -0.64 21.74 -5.38
C ASP A 50 0.16 20.50 -4.88
N GLY A 51 0.15 20.28 -3.57
CA GLY A 51 0.90 19.24 -2.90
C GLY A 51 0.22 17.88 -2.97
N ALA A 52 1.01 16.85 -2.66
CA ALA A 52 0.46 15.53 -2.35
C ALA A 52 1.20 14.96 -1.16
N ILE A 53 0.46 14.29 -0.26
CA ILE A 53 1.07 13.45 0.77
C ILE A 53 1.41 12.12 0.12
N ARG A 54 2.64 11.67 0.33
CA ARG A 54 3.17 10.46 -0.29
C ARG A 54 3.66 9.51 0.77
N LYS A 55 3.35 8.23 0.60
CA LYS A 55 3.99 7.15 1.33
C LYS A 55 4.46 6.08 0.35
N MET A 56 5.70 5.64 0.54
CA MET A 56 6.32 4.61 -0.27
C MET A 56 5.87 3.22 0.20
N PHE A 57 5.62 2.35 -0.77
CA PHE A 57 5.29 0.95 -0.60
C PHE A 57 6.06 0.12 -1.63
N TRP A 58 5.96 -1.20 -1.51
CA TRP A 58 6.54 -2.13 -2.47
C TRP A 58 5.69 -3.40 -2.58
N CYS A 59 5.79 -4.05 -3.73
CA CYS A 59 5.37 -5.44 -3.90
C CYS A 59 6.58 -6.32 -4.24
N CYS A 60 6.47 -7.61 -3.92
CA CYS A 60 7.54 -8.59 -4.06
C CYS A 60 7.14 -9.67 -5.07
N PHE A 61 8.07 -10.04 -5.94
CA PHE A 61 7.92 -11.09 -6.96
C PHE A 61 9.01 -12.13 -6.82
N ALA A 62 8.65 -13.40 -6.97
CA ALA A 62 9.62 -14.50 -6.97
C ALA A 62 10.37 -14.62 -8.31
N ASP A 63 9.70 -14.26 -9.41
CA ASP A 63 10.24 -14.31 -10.76
C ASP A 63 11.01 -13.01 -11.08
N PRO A 64 12.19 -13.05 -11.74
CA PRO A 64 12.82 -11.86 -12.35
C PRO A 64 11.96 -11.17 -13.41
N ASN A 65 11.10 -11.92 -14.08
CA ASN A 65 10.25 -11.52 -15.19
C ASN A 65 8.76 -11.84 -14.90
N PRO A 66 8.17 -11.29 -13.83
CA PRO A 66 6.77 -11.51 -13.54
C PRO A 66 5.91 -10.97 -14.70
N PRO A 67 4.73 -11.56 -14.97
CA PRO A 67 3.85 -11.11 -16.05
C PRO A 67 3.15 -9.79 -15.67
N LEU A 68 3.91 -8.70 -15.57
CA LEU A 68 3.41 -7.39 -15.11
C LEU A 68 2.30 -6.82 -15.98
N HIS A 69 2.19 -7.28 -17.24
CA HIS A 69 1.12 -6.88 -18.15
C HIS A 69 -0.24 -7.45 -17.77
N ASP A 70 -0.27 -8.63 -17.14
CA ASP A 70 -1.49 -9.24 -16.63
C ASP A 70 -1.81 -8.78 -15.19
N LEU A 71 -0.82 -8.19 -14.51
CA LEU A 71 -0.95 -7.75 -13.13
C LEU A 71 -1.44 -6.30 -13.05
N LYS A 72 -2.70 -6.15 -12.65
CA LYS A 72 -3.25 -4.87 -12.23
C LYS A 72 -3.03 -4.69 -10.73
N LEU A 73 -2.21 -3.70 -10.35
CA LEU A 73 -2.13 -3.30 -8.96
C LEU A 73 -3.48 -2.70 -8.56
N SER A 74 -4.05 -3.16 -7.45
CA SER A 74 -5.36 -2.74 -6.96
C SER A 74 -5.31 -2.63 -5.44
N ILE A 75 -5.35 -1.40 -4.92
CA ILE A 75 -5.15 -1.11 -3.50
C ILE A 75 -6.37 -0.34 -2.99
N PRO A 76 -7.14 -0.91 -2.05
CA PRO A 76 -8.21 -0.17 -1.38
C PRO A 76 -7.62 0.99 -0.56
N LEU A 77 -8.06 2.21 -0.85
CA LEU A 77 -7.81 3.35 0.02
C LEU A 77 -8.88 3.34 1.10
N LEU A 78 -8.45 3.37 2.36
CA LEU A 78 -9.37 3.46 3.49
C LEU A 78 -9.25 4.81 4.19
N ALA A 79 -10.31 5.13 4.93
CA ALA A 79 -10.34 6.19 5.91
C ALA A 79 -10.76 5.64 7.28
N ILE A 80 -10.29 6.30 8.33
CA ILE A 80 -10.78 6.12 9.69
C ILE A 80 -10.97 7.51 10.32
N ALA A 81 -12.07 7.69 11.05
CA ALA A 81 -12.26 8.88 11.86
C ALA A 81 -11.39 8.74 13.12
N ASP A 82 -10.43 9.65 13.31
CA ASP A 82 -9.75 9.76 14.60
C ASP A 82 -10.82 10.09 15.65
N SER A 83 -11.09 9.15 16.56
CA SER A 83 -11.91 9.43 17.73
C SER A 83 -11.02 10.10 18.78
N ASP A 84 -11.55 11.10 19.48
CA ASP A 84 -10.82 11.80 20.55
C ASP A 84 -10.49 10.88 21.77
N ASN A 85 -10.86 9.59 21.70
CA ASN A 85 -10.73 8.57 22.75
C ASN A 85 -9.96 7.31 22.30
N THR A 86 -8.98 7.39 21.40
CA THR A 86 -8.21 6.19 21.00
C THR A 86 -7.03 5.92 21.94
N GLU A 87 -7.30 5.28 23.09
CA GLU A 87 -6.31 4.35 23.68
C GLU A 87 -6.14 3.12 22.77
N ASP A 88 -7.15 2.78 21.98
CA ASP A 88 -7.10 1.73 20.95
C ASP A 88 -6.93 2.34 19.54
N LYS A 89 -5.71 2.72 19.17
CA LYS A 89 -5.40 2.86 17.74
C LYS A 89 -5.53 1.49 17.10
N LEU A 90 -6.53 1.29 16.26
CA LEU A 90 -6.67 0.06 15.48
C LEU A 90 -5.45 -0.09 14.58
N ASN A 91 -4.52 -0.96 14.97
CA ASN A 91 -3.34 -1.30 14.19
C ASN A 91 -3.69 -2.15 12.95
N TRP A 92 -4.93 -2.65 12.88
CA TRP A 92 -5.38 -3.55 11.82
C TRP A 92 -6.68 -3.06 11.20
N ALA A 93 -6.66 -2.85 9.89
CA ALA A 93 -7.84 -2.49 9.14
C ALA A 93 -8.73 -3.71 8.85
N TRP A 94 -8.16 -4.90 8.73
CA TRP A 94 -8.92 -6.15 8.61
C TRP A 94 -8.77 -6.99 9.87
N ASP A 95 -9.86 -7.60 10.33
CA ASP A 95 -9.83 -8.56 11.43
C ASP A 95 -9.28 -9.93 10.99
N LYS A 96 -9.31 -10.89 11.91
CA LYS A 96 -8.77 -12.24 11.68
C LYS A 96 -9.61 -13.08 10.73
N ASP A 97 -10.89 -12.72 10.59
CA ASP A 97 -11.86 -13.40 9.74
C ASP A 97 -11.94 -12.77 8.34
N GLY A 98 -11.14 -11.73 8.07
CA GLY A 98 -11.04 -11.06 6.78
C GLY A 98 -12.10 -9.98 6.56
N TYR A 99 -12.80 -9.53 7.61
CA TYR A 99 -13.73 -8.41 7.52
C TYR A 99 -13.03 -7.08 7.82
N LEU A 100 -13.48 -6.02 7.15
CA LEU A 100 -13.04 -4.66 7.44
C LEU A 100 -13.54 -4.26 8.84
N GLN A 101 -12.61 -3.87 9.72
CA GLN A 101 -12.95 -3.53 11.10
C GLN A 101 -13.88 -2.31 11.18
N LYS A 102 -14.73 -2.32 12.22
CA LYS A 102 -15.64 -1.22 12.50
C LYS A 102 -14.84 0.08 12.69
N GLY A 103 -15.24 1.12 11.96
CA GLY A 103 -14.58 2.43 11.98
C GLY A 103 -13.72 2.70 10.75
N PHE A 104 -13.28 1.65 10.05
CA PHE A 104 -12.71 1.82 8.72
C PHE A 104 -13.79 1.91 7.65
N GLU A 105 -13.56 2.78 6.69
CA GLU A 105 -14.39 2.94 5.50
C GLU A 105 -13.51 2.82 4.26
N ARG A 106 -13.97 2.11 3.23
CA ARG A 106 -13.30 2.10 1.92
C ARG A 106 -13.76 3.31 1.12
N ILE A 107 -12.84 4.20 0.83
CA ILE A 107 -13.09 5.43 0.07
C ILE A 107 -13.08 5.16 -1.43
N CYS A 108 -12.02 4.51 -1.91
CA CYS A 108 -11.87 4.18 -3.33
C CYS A 108 -10.90 3.02 -3.52
N THR A 109 -10.55 2.71 -4.77
CA THR A 109 -9.52 1.72 -5.09
C THR A 109 -8.55 2.32 -6.07
N VAL A 110 -7.31 2.46 -5.61
CA VAL A 110 -6.22 2.96 -6.43
C VAL A 110 -5.76 1.81 -7.31
N THR A 111 -5.76 2.01 -8.62
CA THR A 111 -5.27 0.98 -9.54
C THR A 111 -4.14 1.48 -10.43
N ALA A 112 -3.20 0.60 -10.75
CA ALA A 112 -2.10 0.90 -11.64
C ALA A 112 -1.79 -0.26 -12.58
N ASP A 113 -1.40 0.10 -13.79
CA ASP A 113 -0.91 -0.79 -14.84
C ASP A 113 0.61 -0.92 -14.69
N LEU A 114 1.07 -2.16 -14.47
CA LEU A 114 2.48 -2.44 -14.21
C LEU A 114 3.25 -2.87 -15.47
N SER A 115 2.59 -3.01 -16.62
CA SER A 115 3.14 -3.58 -17.86
C SER A 115 4.48 -2.97 -18.32
N GLY A 116 4.69 -1.68 -18.05
CA GLY A 116 5.91 -0.95 -18.41
C GLY A 116 7.04 -0.98 -17.37
N LEU A 117 6.86 -1.67 -16.24
CA LEU A 117 7.74 -1.53 -15.06
C LEU A 117 8.74 -2.66 -14.88
N GLN A 118 8.90 -3.50 -15.90
CA GLN A 118 9.82 -4.64 -15.87
C GLN A 118 11.27 -4.21 -15.52
N GLY A 119 11.74 -3.11 -16.12
CA GLY A 119 13.08 -2.56 -15.87
C GLY A 119 13.24 -1.83 -14.53
N ALA A 120 12.15 -1.61 -13.78
CA ALA A 120 12.17 -0.97 -12.47
C ALA A 120 12.33 -1.99 -11.32
N LEU A 121 12.26 -3.30 -11.61
CA LEU A 121 12.45 -4.33 -10.61
C LEU A 121 13.86 -4.29 -10.00
N ILE A 122 13.89 -4.34 -8.67
CA ILE A 122 15.11 -4.33 -7.87
C ILE A 122 15.32 -5.75 -7.35
N LYS A 123 16.37 -6.42 -7.81
CA LYS A 123 16.78 -7.71 -7.27
C LYS A 123 17.18 -7.55 -5.80
N GLN A 124 16.63 -8.39 -4.95
CA GLN A 124 16.88 -8.45 -3.52
C GLN A 124 17.24 -9.89 -3.12
N THR A 125 17.77 -10.06 -1.91
CA THR A 125 18.08 -11.38 -1.35
C THR A 125 17.65 -11.42 0.12
N SER A 126 16.86 -12.42 0.46
CA SER A 126 16.41 -12.75 1.83
C SER A 126 16.70 -14.24 2.04
N ILE A 127 15.71 -15.04 2.44
CA ILE A 127 15.78 -16.52 2.44
C ILE A 127 15.89 -17.03 0.98
N LYS A 128 15.28 -16.31 0.04
CA LYS A 128 15.37 -16.56 -1.40
C LYS A 128 15.75 -15.27 -2.13
N VAL A 129 16.18 -15.40 -3.39
CA VAL A 129 16.26 -14.27 -4.31
C VAL A 129 14.83 -13.87 -4.70
N TYR A 130 14.55 -12.58 -4.67
CA TYR A 130 13.25 -12.02 -5.03
C TYR A 130 13.44 -10.64 -5.67
N TYR A 131 12.38 -10.08 -6.22
CA TYR A 131 12.40 -8.81 -6.96
C TYR A 131 11.36 -7.88 -6.38
N GLN A 132 11.74 -6.63 -6.11
CA GLN A 132 10.84 -5.61 -5.59
C GLN A 132 10.49 -4.58 -6.65
N LEU A 133 9.22 -4.18 -6.67
CA LEU A 133 8.79 -2.98 -7.36
C LEU A 133 8.40 -1.94 -6.30
N HIS A 134 9.07 -0.79 -6.31
CA HIS A 134 8.78 0.31 -5.41
C HIS A 134 7.81 1.29 -6.07
N PHE A 135 6.83 1.76 -5.30
CA PHE A 135 5.86 2.75 -5.73
C PHE A 135 5.45 3.62 -4.54
N SER A 136 4.83 4.77 -4.81
CA SER A 136 4.23 5.62 -3.78
C SER A 136 2.73 5.70 -4.00
N ILE A 137 1.98 5.68 -2.92
CA ILE A 137 0.59 6.15 -2.94
C ILE A 137 0.64 7.64 -2.64
N ALA A 138 0.14 8.43 -3.59
CA ALA A 138 0.05 9.88 -3.48
C ALA A 138 -1.40 10.30 -3.30
N LEU A 139 -1.67 11.07 -2.25
CA LEU A 139 -2.97 11.66 -1.94
C LEU A 139 -2.91 13.15 -2.21
N HIS A 140 -3.72 13.60 -3.16
CA HIS A 140 -3.96 15.01 -3.44
C HIS A 140 -5.31 15.39 -2.83
N LEU A 141 -5.33 16.40 -1.97
CA LEU A 141 -6.57 16.96 -1.41
C LEU A 141 -6.87 18.26 -2.16
N GLY A 142 -7.91 18.25 -3.00
CA GLY A 142 -8.36 19.41 -3.76
C GLY A 142 -9.69 19.90 -3.22
N GLY A 143 -9.68 20.87 -2.30
CA GLY A 143 -10.91 21.44 -1.72
C GLY A 143 -11.81 20.39 -1.07
N THR A 144 -12.78 19.88 -1.83
CA THR A 144 -13.75 18.86 -1.42
C THR A 144 -13.44 17.44 -1.90
N GLU A 145 -12.43 17.26 -2.76
CA GLU A 145 -12.14 15.97 -3.39
C GLU A 145 -10.80 15.39 -2.89
N ILE A 146 -10.79 14.08 -2.66
CA ILE A 146 -9.57 13.30 -2.45
C ILE A 146 -9.24 12.55 -3.73
N ASN A 147 -8.05 12.79 -4.27
CA ASN A 147 -7.52 12.11 -5.43
C ASN A 147 -6.34 11.24 -5.00
N ALA A 148 -6.43 9.94 -5.26
CA ALA A 148 -5.39 8.98 -4.91
C ALA A 148 -4.82 8.34 -6.18
N CYS A 149 -3.49 8.28 -6.27
CA CYS A 149 -2.80 7.67 -7.39
C CYS A 149 -1.56 6.89 -6.97
N VAL A 150 -1.12 6.00 -7.85
CA VAL A 150 0.17 5.33 -7.72
C VAL A 150 1.20 6.10 -8.54
N GLU A 151 2.32 6.43 -7.90
CA GLU A 151 3.49 7.05 -8.53
C GLU A 151 4.69 6.08 -8.46
N TRP A 152 5.54 6.07 -9.49
CA TRP A 152 6.80 5.32 -9.48
C TRP A 152 7.87 6.07 -10.26
N THR A 153 9.13 5.62 -10.13
CA THR A 153 10.27 6.16 -10.90
C THR A 153 10.69 5.13 -11.95
N GLU A 154 10.68 5.51 -13.23
CA GLU A 154 11.21 4.67 -14.31
C GLU A 154 12.74 4.85 -14.39
N LYS A 155 13.49 3.76 -14.63
CA LYS A 155 14.94 3.80 -14.85
C LYS A 155 15.36 4.25 -16.26
N VAL A 156 14.46 4.80 -17.08
CA VAL A 156 14.77 5.18 -18.47
C VAL A 156 15.20 6.64 -18.54
N GLY A 157 16.52 6.88 -18.58
CA GLY A 157 17.14 8.12 -19.06
C GLY A 157 17.01 9.39 -18.20
N ASN A 158 16.06 9.47 -17.27
CA ASN A 158 15.92 10.61 -16.36
C ASN A 158 15.44 10.15 -14.97
N PRO A 159 16.28 10.26 -13.92
CA PRO A 159 15.93 9.87 -12.54
C PRO A 159 14.74 10.62 -11.93
N TRP A 160 14.26 11.67 -12.59
CA TRP A 160 13.18 12.54 -12.12
C TRP A 160 11.85 12.36 -12.87
N ALA A 161 11.79 11.46 -13.85
CA ALA A 161 10.55 11.16 -14.56
C ALA A 161 9.59 10.38 -13.65
N ARG A 162 8.62 11.09 -13.07
CA ARG A 162 7.50 10.51 -12.29
C ARG A 162 6.28 10.39 -13.20
N LYS A 163 5.72 9.19 -13.30
CA LYS A 163 4.38 9.00 -13.86
C LYS A 163 3.40 8.82 -12.71
N ALA A 164 2.30 9.56 -12.79
CA ALA A 164 1.10 9.33 -12.02
C ALA A 164 0.01 8.87 -12.99
N ARG A 165 -0.73 7.81 -12.65
CA ARG A 165 -1.93 7.42 -13.40
C ARG A 165 -3.11 7.45 -12.43
N ASN A 166 -4.05 8.36 -12.68
CA ASN A 166 -5.32 8.41 -11.98
C ASN A 166 -6.29 7.45 -12.66
N SER A 167 -7.14 6.77 -11.90
CA SER A 167 -8.39 6.25 -12.45
C SER A 167 -9.45 6.16 -11.35
N PHE A 168 -10.44 7.04 -11.43
CA PHE A 168 -11.74 6.81 -10.80
C PHE A 168 -12.54 5.84 -11.68
N ARG A 169 -13.12 4.83 -11.05
CA ARG A 169 -14.38 4.22 -11.47
C ARG A 169 -15.21 4.00 -10.22
#